data_AF-A0A7W7CNW2-F1
#
_entry.id   AF-A0A7W7CNW2-F1
#
_cell.length_a   1.000
_cell.length_b   1.000
_cell.length_c   1.000
_cell.angle_alpha   90.00
_cell.angle_beta   90.00
_cell.angle_gamma   90.00
#
_symmetry.space_group_name_H-M   'P 1'
#
loop_
_entity.id
_entity.type
_entity.pdbx_description
1 polymer ?
#
loop_
_entity_poly.entity_id
_entity_poly.type
_entity_poly.pdbx_seq_one_letter_code
_entity_poly.pdbx_strand_id
1 'polypeptide(L)'
;MKGQVVHSPTGERVVLDDVGQAVLFDNDVVRVWDVALPPGETHPWHLHHNPYVVLSISGSEARMDWLDGSEPRFLNEYRGGSVYRPLSPVHRLTNIGQRFYQNRLVELKDLGENRPEPHDIGAGDRSVEGQRPGPATADGRLPVIAHPHVSVWTVEVGADEARKLDLSDRPHVLAELARDGAAAYHPGGPLTLTGPGEWFVVELTY
;
A
#
# COMPACT_ATOMS: atom_id res chain seq x y z
N MET A 1 15.84 5.24 -5.40
CA MET A 1 15.55 4.91 -6.82
C MET A 1 16.44 3.76 -7.28
N LYS A 2 15.93 2.86 -8.13
CA LYS A 2 16.71 1.73 -8.65
C LYS A 2 18.07 2.13 -9.19
N GLY A 3 19.08 1.32 -8.89
CA GLY A 3 20.46 1.58 -9.26
C GLY A 3 21.23 2.46 -8.26
N GLN A 4 20.56 3.09 -7.28
CA GLN A 4 21.23 3.78 -6.19
C GLN A 4 22.15 2.81 -5.45
N VAL A 5 23.39 3.23 -5.22
CA VAL A 5 24.38 2.45 -4.48
C VAL A 5 24.42 2.92 -3.04
N VAL A 6 24.30 1.97 -2.12
CA VAL A 6 24.50 2.17 -0.68
C VAL A 6 25.51 1.15 -0.17
N HIS A 7 26.01 1.35 1.04
CA HIS A 7 26.91 0.42 1.70
C HIS A 7 26.27 -0.12 2.97
N SER A 8 26.36 -1.43 3.19
CA SER A 8 26.01 -2.03 4.47
C SER A 8 27.00 -1.57 5.56
N PRO A 9 26.71 -1.79 6.85
CA PRO A 9 27.65 -1.50 7.94
C PRO A 9 29.01 -2.23 7.81
N THR A 10 29.04 -3.37 7.12
CA THR A 10 30.27 -4.13 6.84
C THR A 10 31.00 -3.68 5.58
N GLY A 11 30.50 -2.63 4.91
CA GLY A 11 31.09 -2.05 3.70
C GLY A 11 30.65 -2.74 2.40
N GLU A 12 29.76 -3.72 2.47
CA GLU A 12 29.23 -4.40 1.28
C GLU A 12 28.51 -3.39 0.37
N ARG A 13 28.88 -3.38 -0.91
CA ARG A 13 28.22 -2.54 -1.91
C ARG A 13 26.88 -3.14 -2.30
N VAL A 14 25.79 -2.43 -2.00
CA VAL A 14 24.43 -2.82 -2.34
C VAL A 14 23.86 -1.90 -3.40
N VAL A 15 23.30 -2.47 -4.46
CA VAL A 15 22.54 -1.73 -5.49
C VAL A 15 21.06 -1.90 -5.18
N LEU A 16 20.36 -0.79 -4.95
CA LEU A 16 18.95 -0.80 -4.62
C LEU A 16 18.09 -1.10 -5.84
N ASP A 17 16.99 -1.83 -5.64
CA ASP A 17 15.92 -2.01 -6.62
C ASP A 17 14.79 -0.97 -6.41
N ASP A 18 13.77 -1.02 -7.26
CA ASP A 18 12.54 -0.25 -7.09
C ASP A 18 11.68 -0.80 -5.94
N VAL A 19 10.71 -0.01 -5.48
CA VAL A 19 9.82 -0.35 -4.35
C VAL A 19 8.88 -1.53 -4.66
N GLY A 20 8.60 -1.79 -5.94
CA GLY A 20 7.84 -2.95 -6.38
C GLY A 20 8.25 -3.42 -7.77
N GLN A 21 7.73 -4.56 -8.19
CA GLN A 21 8.11 -5.22 -9.44
C GLN A 21 7.46 -4.57 -10.67
N ALA A 22 6.30 -3.93 -10.51
CA ALA A 22 5.61 -3.22 -11.59
C ALA A 22 4.93 -1.95 -11.10
N VAL A 23 4.93 -0.90 -11.92
CA VAL A 23 4.13 0.31 -11.68
C VAL A 23 2.76 0.09 -12.32
N LEU A 24 1.69 0.18 -11.54
CA LEU A 24 0.32 0.12 -12.03
C LEU A 24 -0.23 1.51 -12.37
N PHE A 25 0.24 2.53 -11.66
CA PHE A 25 -0.15 3.91 -11.85
C PHE A 25 0.92 4.87 -11.30
N ASP A 26 1.20 5.98 -11.98
CA ASP A 26 2.09 7.04 -11.48
C ASP A 26 1.60 8.39 -12.04
N ASN A 27 1.34 9.35 -11.15
CA ASN A 27 1.08 10.75 -11.49
C ASN A 27 1.86 11.66 -10.53
N ASP A 28 1.61 12.97 -10.58
CA ASP A 28 2.35 13.91 -9.73
C ASP A 28 2.07 13.73 -8.23
N VAL A 29 0.95 13.13 -7.83
CA VAL A 29 0.49 13.03 -6.43
C VAL A 29 0.83 11.68 -5.79
N VAL A 30 0.67 10.59 -6.54
CA VAL A 30 0.83 9.21 -6.05
C VAL A 30 1.53 8.32 -7.06
N ARG A 31 2.17 7.27 -6.55
CA ARG A 31 2.65 6.13 -7.34
C ARG A 31 2.12 4.84 -6.73
N VAL A 32 1.59 3.94 -7.56
CA VAL A 32 1.06 2.64 -7.14
C VAL A 32 1.91 1.52 -7.73
N TRP A 33 2.54 0.75 -6.87
CA TRP A 33 3.32 -0.44 -7.21
C TRP A 33 2.50 -1.70 -7.02
N ASP A 34 2.77 -2.71 -7.84
CA ASP A 34 2.48 -4.10 -7.52
C ASP A 34 3.70 -4.74 -6.85
N VAL A 35 3.50 -5.31 -5.66
CA VAL A 35 4.50 -6.10 -4.95
C VAL A 35 3.99 -7.52 -4.85
N ALA A 36 4.62 -8.46 -5.56
CA ALA A 36 4.17 -9.84 -5.65
C ALA A 36 5.32 -10.81 -5.37
N LEU A 37 5.15 -11.69 -4.38
CA LEU A 37 6.16 -12.65 -3.93
C LEU A 37 5.54 -14.06 -3.79
N PRO A 38 5.87 -14.99 -4.69
CA PRO A 38 5.73 -16.44 -4.46
C PRO A 38 6.38 -16.89 -3.14
N PRO A 39 5.99 -18.07 -2.61
CA PRO A 39 6.66 -18.68 -1.47
C PRO A 39 8.18 -18.76 -1.65
N GLY A 40 8.93 -18.27 -0.67
CA GLY A 40 10.40 -18.25 -0.67
C GLY A 40 11.04 -17.11 -1.46
N GLU A 41 10.29 -16.31 -2.21
CA GLU A 41 10.85 -15.20 -2.97
C GLU A 41 11.20 -14.01 -2.04
N THR A 42 12.25 -13.28 -2.43
CA THR A 42 12.71 -12.07 -1.74
C THR A 42 12.66 -10.89 -2.69
N HIS A 43 11.92 -9.85 -2.32
CA HIS A 43 12.04 -8.54 -2.92
C HIS A 43 13.37 -7.91 -2.46
N PRO A 44 14.26 -7.49 -3.38
CA PRO A 44 15.60 -7.03 -3.03
C PRO A 44 15.64 -5.79 -2.12
N TRP A 45 16.86 -5.38 -1.75
CA TRP A 45 17.08 -4.15 -1.00
C TRP A 45 16.53 -2.94 -1.74
N HIS A 46 15.64 -2.19 -1.10
CA HIS A 46 15.02 -0.99 -1.66
C HIS A 46 14.82 0.06 -0.55
N LEU A 47 14.48 1.27 -0.96
CA LEU A 47 14.31 2.43 -0.07
C LEU A 47 13.03 3.17 -0.43
N HIS A 48 12.23 3.51 0.58
CA HIS A 48 11.01 4.31 0.43
C HIS A 48 11.36 5.77 0.67
N HIS A 49 11.11 6.61 -0.34
CA HIS A 49 11.29 8.06 -0.22
C HIS A 49 10.00 8.80 0.18
N ASN A 50 8.88 8.07 0.19
CA ASN A 50 7.55 8.58 0.45
C ASN A 50 6.91 7.80 1.61
N PRO A 51 6.08 8.43 2.46
CA PRO A 51 5.10 7.68 3.24
C PRO A 51 4.19 6.88 2.30
N TYR A 52 3.74 5.71 2.74
CA TYR A 52 3.04 4.79 1.85
C TYR A 52 1.95 4.00 2.55
N VAL A 53 0.98 3.55 1.75
CA VAL A 53 -0.11 2.67 2.16
C VAL A 53 0.06 1.32 1.47
N VAL A 54 0.14 0.24 2.24
CA VAL A 54 0.09 -1.14 1.74
C VAL A 54 -1.37 -1.58 1.73
N LEU A 55 -1.86 -2.02 0.56
CA LEU A 55 -3.18 -2.59 0.35
C LEU A 55 -3.04 -4.08 0.07
N SER A 56 -3.35 -4.93 1.05
CA SER A 56 -3.06 -6.36 1.00
C SER A 56 -4.07 -7.11 0.12
N ILE A 57 -3.60 -7.63 -1.01
CA ILE A 57 -4.37 -8.42 -1.97
C ILE A 57 -4.38 -9.89 -1.56
N SER A 58 -3.23 -10.42 -1.14
CA SER A 58 -3.12 -11.76 -0.57
C SER A 58 -2.05 -11.80 0.52
N GLY A 59 -2.42 -12.34 1.67
CA GLY A 59 -1.57 -12.43 2.85
C GLY A 59 -0.71 -13.70 2.92
N SER A 60 0.56 -13.54 3.29
CA SER A 60 1.48 -14.61 3.67
C SER A 60 2.37 -14.14 4.81
N GLU A 61 2.94 -15.10 5.54
CA GLU A 61 3.98 -14.80 6.53
C GLU A 61 5.23 -14.27 5.81
N ALA A 62 5.72 -13.10 6.21
CA ALA A 62 6.89 -12.49 5.61
C ALA A 62 7.86 -11.95 6.67
N ARG A 63 9.13 -11.89 6.28
CA ARG A 63 10.24 -11.39 7.07
C ARG A 63 10.85 -10.19 6.36
N MET A 64 10.98 -9.09 7.08
CA MET A 64 11.65 -7.88 6.62
C MET A 64 12.98 -7.75 7.35
N ASP A 65 14.07 -7.77 6.59
CA ASP A 65 15.42 -7.52 7.11
C ASP A 65 15.83 -6.07 6.84
N TRP A 66 16.52 -5.46 7.79
CA TRP A 66 17.08 -4.11 7.68
C TRP A 66 18.53 -4.17 7.24
N LEU A 67 18.95 -3.23 6.38
CA LEU A 67 20.33 -3.23 5.87
C LEU A 67 21.36 -2.99 6.98
N ASP A 68 20.97 -2.29 8.04
CA ASP A 68 21.81 -2.02 9.21
C ASP A 68 22.03 -3.25 10.12
N GLY A 69 21.35 -4.36 9.85
CA GLY A 69 21.44 -5.59 10.62
C GLY A 69 20.65 -5.58 11.94
N SER A 70 19.80 -4.57 12.17
CA SER A 70 18.88 -4.57 13.30
C SER A 70 17.85 -5.72 13.23
N GLU A 71 17.18 -6.00 14.36
CA GLU A 71 16.26 -7.13 14.48
C GLU A 71 15.18 -7.13 13.39
N PRO A 72 14.95 -8.26 12.71
CA PRO A 72 14.00 -8.34 11.62
C PRO A 72 12.57 -8.14 12.11
N ARG A 73 11.73 -7.61 11.22
CA ARG A 73 10.30 -7.49 11.46
C ARG A 73 9.57 -8.64 10.79
N PHE A 74 8.68 -9.29 11.52
CA PHE A 74 7.79 -10.31 10.98
C PHE A 74 6.41 -9.71 10.75
N LEU A 75 5.81 -10.05 9.61
CA LEU A 75 4.48 -9.60 9.23
C LEU A 75 3.64 -10.76 8.69
N ASN A 76 2.35 -10.66 8.91
CA ASN A 76 1.33 -11.52 8.34
C ASN A 76 0.14 -10.61 8.06
N GLU A 77 0.08 -10.12 6.84
CA GLU A 77 -1.05 -9.33 6.35
C GLU A 77 -2.19 -10.26 5.97
N TYR A 78 -3.41 -9.72 5.88
CA TYR A 78 -4.60 -10.48 5.50
C TYR A 78 -5.26 -9.80 4.31
N ARG A 79 -6.01 -10.56 3.50
CA ARG A 79 -6.69 -10.03 2.32
C ARG A 79 -7.68 -8.93 2.74
N GLY A 80 -7.61 -7.75 2.11
CA GLY A 80 -8.43 -6.60 2.47
C GLY A 80 -7.91 -5.81 3.67
N GLY A 81 -6.78 -6.20 4.26
CA GLY A 81 -6.08 -5.43 5.27
C GLY A 81 -5.24 -4.30 4.67
N SER A 82 -4.87 -3.33 5.49
CA SER A 82 -3.99 -2.24 5.09
C SER A 82 -3.04 -1.80 6.18
N VAL A 83 -1.93 -1.20 5.76
CA VAL A 83 -0.93 -0.63 6.66
C VAL A 83 -0.50 0.72 6.11
N TYR A 84 -0.61 1.79 6.90
CA TYR A 84 -0.07 3.11 6.57
C TYR A 84 1.25 3.31 7.31
N ARG A 85 2.32 3.68 6.61
CA ARG A 85 3.67 3.75 7.16
C ARG A 85 4.38 5.06 6.86
N PRO A 86 5.23 5.53 7.79
CA PRO A 86 6.22 6.56 7.48
C PRO A 86 7.30 5.97 6.58
N LEU A 87 8.28 6.79 6.21
CA LEU A 87 9.46 6.33 5.47
C LEU A 87 10.09 5.13 6.18
N SER A 88 10.49 4.16 5.39
CA SER A 88 11.18 2.97 5.87
C SER A 88 12.64 3.02 5.44
N PRO A 89 13.59 2.72 6.34
CA PRO A 89 15.01 2.62 5.98
C PRO A 89 15.21 1.49 4.97
N VAL A 90 16.44 1.39 4.42
CA VAL A 90 16.76 0.36 3.43
C VAL A 90 16.46 -1.03 3.99
N HIS A 91 15.60 -1.77 3.30
CA HIS A 91 15.17 -3.09 3.71
C HIS A 91 14.91 -4.00 2.53
N ARG A 92 14.80 -5.30 2.81
CA ARG A 92 14.33 -6.32 1.86
C ARG A 92 13.18 -7.10 2.50
N LEU A 93 12.32 -7.69 1.68
CA LEU A 93 11.15 -8.44 2.15
C LEU A 93 11.17 -9.85 1.57
N THR A 94 11.13 -10.87 2.43
CA THR A 94 11.07 -12.28 2.04
C THR A 94 9.72 -12.87 2.42
N ASN A 95 9.03 -13.49 1.47
CA ASN A 95 7.88 -14.34 1.77
C ASN A 95 8.39 -15.67 2.35
N ILE A 96 8.23 -15.85 3.65
CA ILE A 96 8.66 -17.07 4.37
C ILE A 96 7.51 -18.08 4.55
N GLY A 97 6.30 -17.70 4.15
CA GLY A 97 5.12 -18.53 4.19
C GLY A 97 5.01 -19.48 2.99
N GLN A 98 3.90 -20.20 2.95
CA GLN A 98 3.58 -21.18 1.88
C GLN A 98 2.53 -20.64 0.89
N ARG A 99 2.04 -19.41 1.10
CA ARG A 99 1.03 -18.75 0.26
C ARG A 99 1.67 -17.66 -0.59
N PHE A 100 0.96 -17.23 -1.63
CA PHE A 100 1.36 -16.08 -2.42
C PHE A 100 1.16 -14.80 -1.60
N TYR A 101 2.20 -13.96 -1.51
CA TYR A 101 2.11 -12.63 -0.93
C TYR A 101 1.92 -11.61 -2.04
N GLN A 102 0.91 -10.75 -1.94
CA GLN A 102 0.73 -9.66 -2.88
C GLN A 102 0.06 -8.45 -2.24
N ASN A 103 0.58 -7.27 -2.56
CA ASN A 103 -0.03 -6.00 -2.18
C ASN A 103 0.02 -4.99 -3.33
N ARG A 104 -0.82 -3.95 -3.21
CA ARG A 104 -0.61 -2.68 -3.91
C ARG A 104 -0.03 -1.69 -2.94
N LEU A 105 1.14 -1.14 -3.26
CA LEU A 105 1.79 -0.14 -2.43
C LEU A 105 1.59 1.24 -3.05
N VAL A 106 0.88 2.10 -2.34
CA VAL A 106 0.60 3.48 -2.74
C VAL A 106 1.58 4.42 -2.06
N GLU A 107 2.57 4.92 -2.80
CA GLU A 107 3.47 5.99 -2.36
C GLU A 107 2.76 7.36 -2.46
N LEU A 108 2.89 8.17 -1.41
CA LEU A 108 2.28 9.49 -1.28
C LEU A 108 3.32 10.59 -1.54
N LYS A 109 3.44 11.04 -2.80
CA LYS A 109 4.54 11.90 -3.27
C LYS A 109 4.49 13.29 -2.65
N ASP A 110 3.30 13.80 -2.42
CA ASP A 110 3.04 15.09 -1.76
C ASP A 110 3.39 15.12 -0.27
N LEU A 111 3.56 13.95 0.36
CA LEU A 111 4.10 13.80 1.71
C LEU A 111 5.59 13.44 1.73
N GLY A 112 6.21 13.19 0.59
CA GLY A 112 7.59 12.75 0.46
C GLY A 112 8.36 13.53 -0.59
N GLU A 113 8.59 12.92 -1.75
CA GLU A 113 9.50 13.38 -2.81
C GLU A 113 9.16 14.75 -3.41
N ASN A 114 7.91 15.22 -3.32
CA ASN A 114 7.51 16.55 -3.76
C ASN A 114 7.80 17.66 -2.73
N ARG A 115 8.40 17.30 -1.59
CA ARG A 115 8.72 18.23 -0.50
C ARG A 115 10.24 18.34 -0.32
N PRO A 116 10.75 19.47 0.18
CA PRO A 116 12.14 19.58 0.61
C PRO A 116 12.50 18.57 1.71
N GLU A 117 11.54 18.31 2.61
CA GLU A 117 11.63 17.32 3.68
C GLU A 117 10.31 16.53 3.75
N PRO A 118 10.37 15.18 3.90
CA PRO A 118 9.18 14.37 4.07
C PRO A 118 8.35 14.81 5.27
N HIS A 119 7.03 14.78 5.13
CA HIS A 119 6.11 15.09 6.21
C HIS A 119 6.15 13.98 7.28
N ASP A 120 6.23 14.36 8.55
CA ASP A 120 6.14 13.41 9.66
C ASP A 120 4.68 13.00 9.87
N ILE A 121 4.37 11.78 9.45
CA ILE A 121 3.04 11.19 9.59
C ILE A 121 2.85 10.46 10.94
N GLY A 122 3.84 10.51 11.82
CA GLY A 122 3.90 9.72 13.05
C GLY A 122 4.12 8.23 12.78
N ALA A 123 3.55 7.38 13.65
CA ALA A 123 3.70 5.93 13.56
C ALA A 123 2.91 5.29 12.39
N GLY A 124 2.04 6.07 11.74
CA GLY A 124 1.04 5.57 10.79
C GLY A 124 -0.09 4.81 11.47
N ASP A 125 -0.69 3.85 10.76
CA ASP A 125 -1.79 3.03 11.27
C ASP A 125 -1.77 1.62 10.66
N ARG A 126 -2.44 0.65 11.28
CA ARG A 126 -2.53 -0.72 10.80
C ARG A 126 -3.89 -1.31 11.13
N SER A 127 -4.53 -1.88 10.11
CA SER A 127 -5.77 -2.63 10.30
C SER A 127 -5.54 -3.97 11.02
N VAL A 128 -6.54 -4.41 11.79
CA VAL A 128 -6.56 -5.71 12.47
C VAL A 128 -7.70 -6.53 11.90
N GLU A 129 -7.43 -7.79 11.55
CA GLU A 129 -8.43 -8.67 10.96
C GLU A 129 -9.65 -8.81 11.87
N GLY A 130 -10.84 -8.63 11.30
CA GLY A 130 -12.12 -8.65 12.03
C GLY A 130 -12.44 -7.37 12.82
N GLN A 131 -11.54 -6.38 12.87
CA GLN A 131 -11.81 -5.08 13.51
C GLN A 131 -12.03 -3.98 12.47
N ARG A 132 -12.81 -2.96 12.85
CA ARG A 132 -13.08 -1.78 12.01
C ARG A 132 -13.04 -0.51 12.87
N PRO A 133 -12.48 0.61 12.36
CA PRO A 133 -12.41 1.86 13.10
C PRO A 133 -13.74 2.66 13.08
N GLY A 134 -14.81 2.10 12.52
CA GLY A 134 -16.13 2.75 12.48
C GLY A 134 -17.21 1.94 11.77
N PRO A 135 -18.44 2.47 11.69
CA PRO A 135 -19.52 1.86 10.93
C PRO A 135 -19.26 1.93 9.42
N ALA A 136 -20.00 1.14 8.65
CA ALA A 136 -20.07 1.32 7.20
C ALA A 136 -20.61 2.71 6.87
N THR A 137 -20.10 3.29 5.79
CA THR A 137 -20.66 4.51 5.20
C THR A 137 -22.01 4.22 4.52
N ALA A 138 -22.80 5.25 4.26
CA ALA A 138 -24.10 5.11 3.61
C ALA A 138 -24.00 4.55 2.17
N ASP A 139 -22.87 4.74 1.50
CA ASP A 139 -22.59 4.21 0.16
C ASP A 139 -21.93 2.82 0.17
N GLY A 140 -21.85 2.17 1.35
CA GLY A 140 -21.44 0.77 1.48
C GLY A 140 -19.94 0.54 1.66
N ARG A 141 -19.12 1.60 1.75
CA ARG A 141 -17.71 1.46 2.09
C ARG A 141 -17.52 1.02 3.54
N LEU A 142 -16.68 0.01 3.75
CA LEU A 142 -16.33 -0.56 5.05
C LEU A 142 -14.96 -0.03 5.48
N PRO A 143 -14.83 0.64 6.64
CA PRO A 143 -13.57 1.27 7.01
C PRO A 143 -12.51 0.23 7.44
N VAL A 144 -11.26 0.47 7.01
CA VAL A 144 -10.08 -0.37 7.25
C VAL A 144 -9.02 0.39 8.04
N ILE A 145 -8.71 1.63 7.65
CA ILE A 145 -7.82 2.58 8.35
C ILE A 145 -8.56 3.91 8.47
N ALA A 146 -8.40 4.56 9.63
CA ALA A 146 -8.87 5.92 9.87
C ALA A 146 -7.73 6.75 10.44
N HIS A 147 -7.02 7.50 9.59
CA HIS A 147 -5.89 8.33 9.97
C HIS A 147 -6.07 9.77 9.45
N PRO A 148 -5.56 10.82 10.13
CA PRO A 148 -5.70 12.22 9.71
C PRO A 148 -5.21 12.57 8.27
N HIS A 149 -4.33 11.74 7.70
CA HIS A 149 -3.76 11.94 6.36
C HIS A 149 -4.34 10.99 5.31
N VAL A 150 -4.82 9.82 5.73
CA VAL A 150 -5.33 8.80 4.82
C VAL A 150 -6.45 8.04 5.51
N SER A 151 -7.54 7.83 4.80
CA SER A 151 -8.56 6.87 5.19
C SER A 151 -8.68 5.79 4.14
N VAL A 152 -8.76 4.54 4.58
CA VAL A 152 -8.87 3.38 3.68
C VAL A 152 -10.18 2.67 3.97
N TRP A 153 -10.91 2.33 2.92
CA TRP A 153 -12.07 1.46 2.97
C TRP A 153 -11.95 0.32 1.99
N THR A 154 -12.74 -0.73 2.20
CA THR A 154 -13.10 -1.69 1.16
C THR A 154 -14.56 -1.53 0.74
N VAL A 155 -14.87 -1.92 -0.49
CA VAL A 155 -16.23 -2.00 -1.02
C VAL A 155 -16.38 -3.24 -1.90
N GLU A 156 -17.48 -3.94 -1.75
CA GLU A 156 -17.85 -5.09 -2.59
C GLU A 156 -19.05 -4.72 -3.47
N VAL A 157 -19.01 -5.16 -4.72
CA VAL A 157 -20.11 -5.00 -5.69
C VAL A 157 -20.41 -6.36 -6.30
N GLY A 158 -21.65 -6.82 -6.15
CA GLY A 158 -22.09 -8.11 -6.67
C GLY A 158 -22.13 -8.17 -8.19
N ALA A 159 -22.30 -9.37 -8.74
CA ALA A 159 -22.51 -9.55 -10.18
C ALA A 159 -23.75 -8.78 -10.65
N ASP A 160 -23.65 -8.09 -11.78
CA ASP A 160 -24.70 -7.23 -12.35
C ASP A 160 -25.17 -6.08 -11.43
N GLU A 161 -24.45 -5.81 -10.33
CA GLU A 161 -24.71 -4.67 -9.46
C GLU A 161 -23.83 -3.47 -9.84
N ALA A 162 -24.29 -2.28 -9.44
CA ALA A 162 -23.50 -1.07 -9.48
C ALA A 162 -23.58 -0.35 -8.14
N ARG A 163 -22.45 0.18 -7.68
CA ARG A 163 -22.35 0.97 -6.45
C ARG A 163 -21.94 2.39 -6.79
N LYS A 164 -22.78 3.36 -6.41
CA LYS A 164 -22.46 4.78 -6.51
C LYS A 164 -21.78 5.22 -5.23
N LEU A 165 -20.57 5.75 -5.35
CA LEU A 165 -19.79 6.30 -4.25
C LEU A 165 -19.77 7.81 -4.37
N ASP A 166 -19.84 8.48 -3.21
CA ASP A 166 -19.53 9.90 -3.10
C ASP A 166 -18.13 10.05 -2.48
N LEU A 167 -17.15 10.33 -3.34
CA LEU A 167 -15.75 10.43 -2.94
C LEU A 167 -15.39 11.83 -2.39
N SER A 168 -16.38 12.68 -2.09
CA SER A 168 -16.14 14.09 -1.71
C SER A 168 -15.31 14.85 -2.74
N ASP A 169 -14.95 16.11 -2.50
CA ASP A 169 -14.08 16.89 -3.40
C ASP A 169 -12.58 16.61 -3.15
N ARG A 170 -12.23 15.42 -2.65
CA ARG A 170 -10.87 15.01 -2.32
C ARG A 170 -10.33 13.93 -3.24
N PRO A 171 -9.02 13.91 -3.50
CA PRO A 171 -8.43 12.88 -4.33
C PRO A 171 -8.41 11.51 -3.64
N HIS A 172 -8.53 10.48 -4.47
CA HIS A 172 -8.63 9.10 -4.07
C HIS A 172 -7.75 8.20 -4.93
N VAL A 173 -7.31 7.08 -4.35
CA VAL A 173 -6.80 5.93 -5.08
C VAL A 173 -7.78 4.77 -4.96
N LEU A 174 -8.13 4.18 -6.10
CA LEU A 174 -8.97 3.01 -6.22
C LEU A 174 -8.06 1.85 -6.62
N ALA A 175 -8.09 0.75 -5.89
CA ALA A 175 -7.32 -0.44 -6.25
C ALA A 175 -8.23 -1.67 -6.14
N GLU A 176 -8.37 -2.42 -7.21
CA GLU A 176 -9.16 -3.65 -7.19
C GLU A 176 -8.47 -4.70 -6.32
N LEU A 177 -9.25 -5.36 -5.47
CA LEU A 177 -8.81 -6.38 -4.53
C LEU A 177 -8.69 -7.75 -5.21
N ALA A 178 -7.96 -7.77 -6.32
CA ALA A 178 -7.73 -8.92 -7.18
C ALA A 178 -6.26 -9.03 -7.57
N ARG A 179 -5.81 -10.25 -7.86
CA ARG A 179 -4.40 -10.55 -8.18
C ARG A 179 -3.88 -9.69 -9.35
N ASP A 180 -4.71 -9.59 -10.38
CA ASP A 180 -4.53 -8.89 -11.64
C ASP A 180 -5.34 -7.58 -11.70
N GLY A 181 -5.87 -7.16 -10.55
CA GLY A 181 -6.66 -5.95 -10.39
C GLY A 181 -5.86 -4.66 -10.65
N ALA A 182 -6.51 -3.71 -11.32
CA ALA A 182 -5.94 -2.42 -11.66
C ALA A 182 -5.95 -1.44 -10.48
N ALA A 183 -5.16 -0.37 -10.59
CA ALA A 183 -5.22 0.78 -9.71
C ALA A 183 -5.41 2.07 -10.51
N ALA A 184 -6.16 3.02 -9.96
CA ALA A 184 -6.44 4.30 -10.61
C ALA A 184 -6.52 5.43 -9.58
N TYR A 185 -6.15 6.63 -10.02
CA TYR A 185 -6.40 7.86 -9.28
C TYR A 185 -7.74 8.48 -9.70
N HIS A 186 -8.46 9.03 -8.73
CA HIS A 186 -9.68 9.78 -8.95
C HIS A 186 -9.57 11.13 -8.23
N PRO A 187 -9.86 12.27 -8.88
CA PRO A 187 -9.67 13.59 -8.26
C PRO A 187 -10.69 13.91 -7.14
N GLY A 188 -11.75 13.12 -7.03
CA GLY A 188 -12.90 13.36 -6.15
C GLY A 188 -14.20 13.43 -6.96
N GLY A 189 -15.33 13.40 -6.26
CA GLY A 189 -16.68 13.48 -6.81
C GLY A 189 -17.34 12.11 -6.99
N PRO A 190 -18.45 12.05 -7.76
CA PRO A 190 -19.20 10.82 -7.95
C PRO A 190 -18.42 9.77 -8.73
N LEU A 191 -18.41 8.54 -8.21
CA LEU A 191 -17.86 7.36 -8.89
C LEU A 191 -18.92 6.25 -8.93
N THR A 192 -18.98 5.50 -10.03
CA THR A 192 -19.77 4.26 -10.08
C THR A 192 -18.86 3.07 -10.30
N LEU A 193 -18.86 2.13 -9.36
CA LEU A 193 -18.22 0.82 -9.50
C LEU A 193 -19.25 -0.18 -10.03
N THR A 194 -18.88 -0.97 -11.03
CA THR A 194 -19.71 -2.02 -11.59
C THR A 194 -19.10 -3.38 -11.28
N GLY A 195 -19.92 -4.30 -10.76
CA GLY A 195 -19.45 -5.61 -10.34
C GLY A 195 -19.41 -6.65 -11.46
N PRO A 196 -18.96 -7.88 -11.12
CA PRO A 196 -18.55 -8.29 -9.77
C PRO A 196 -17.15 -7.79 -9.40
N GLY A 197 -16.91 -7.48 -8.12
CA GLY A 197 -15.57 -7.18 -7.62
C GLY A 197 -15.51 -6.67 -6.19
N GLU A 198 -14.29 -6.49 -5.71
CA GLU A 198 -13.97 -5.81 -4.46
C GLU A 198 -12.88 -4.76 -4.73
N TRP A 199 -12.95 -3.61 -4.05
CA TRP A 199 -11.97 -2.54 -4.22
C TRP A 199 -11.55 -1.99 -2.87
N PHE A 200 -10.28 -1.62 -2.77
CA PHE A 200 -9.82 -0.60 -1.84
C PHE A 200 -10.18 0.78 -2.39
N VAL A 201 -10.65 1.64 -1.49
CA VAL A 201 -10.91 3.06 -1.72
C VAL A 201 -10.05 3.82 -0.71
N VAL A 202 -9.08 4.60 -1.18
CA VAL A 202 -8.13 5.32 -0.34
C VAL A 202 -8.35 6.81 -0.53
N GLU A 203 -8.86 7.53 0.47
CA GLU A 203 -8.95 8.99 0.46
C GLU A 203 -7.61 9.60 0.90
N LEU A 204 -7.15 10.62 0.19
CA LEU A 204 -5.97 11.41 0.54
C LEU A 204 -6.43 12.74 1.15
N THR A 205 -6.08 13.02 2.40
CA THR A 205 -6.68 14.12 3.19
C THR A 205 -5.72 15.26 3.58
N TYR A 206 -4.48 15.23 3.07
CA TYR A 206 -3.40 16.14 3.46
C TYR A 206 -3.14 17.27 2.45
#